data_AF-A0AAE0AFE1-F1
#
_entry.id   AF-A0AAE0AFE1-F1
#
_cell.length_a   1.000
_cell.length_b   1.000
_cell.length_c   1.000
_cell.angle_alpha   90.00
_cell.angle_beta   90.00
_cell.angle_gamma   90.00
#
_symmetry.space_group_name_H-M   'P 1'
#
loop_
_entity.id
_entity.type
_entity.pdbx_description
1 polymer ?
#
loop_
_entity_poly.entity_id
_entity_poly.type
_entity_poly.pdbx_seq_one_letter_code
_entity_poly.pdbx_strand_id
1 'polypeptide(L)' 'MKLPHLCFADELIMLCHGSPSLALVLKAPLDEFSLLSGLLANQAKSNVFTLGLSSTTNQQLINLFGYTVGSLPIVI' A
#
# COMPACT_ATOMS: atom_id res chain seq x y z
N MET A 1 12.49 -2.93 16.92
CA MET A 1 12.09 -2.51 15.57
C MET A 1 11.42 -1.15 15.71
N LYS A 2 12.12 -0.06 15.36
CA LYS A 2 11.57 1.31 15.49
C LYS A 2 10.80 1.61 14.21
N LEU A 3 9.48 1.76 14.32
CA LEU A 3 8.65 2.30 13.26
C LEU A 3 9.15 3.74 13.00
N PRO A 4 9.68 4.08 11.81
CA PRO A 4 10.10 5.45 11.53
C PRO A 4 8.84 6.32 11.57
N HIS A 5 8.80 7.26 12.52
CA HIS A 5 7.84 8.36 12.64
C HIS A 5 6.57 8.22 11.78
N LEU A 6 5.59 7.46 12.28
CA LEU A 6 4.21 7.55 11.80
C LEU A 6 3.66 8.90 12.27
N CYS A 7 4.11 9.98 11.65
CA CYS A 7 3.50 11.30 11.81
C CYS A 7 2.10 11.23 11.21
N PHE A 8 1.10 11.75 11.93
CA PHE A 8 -0.25 11.96 11.41
C PHE A 8 -0.19 12.96 10.25
N ALA A 9 0.09 12.46 9.06
CA ALA A 9 -0.20 13.13 7.80
C ALA A 9 -1.63 12.75 7.41
N ASP A 10 -2.39 13.68 6.82
CA ASP A 10 -3.75 13.42 6.33
C ASP A 10 -3.80 12.28 5.30
N GLU A 11 -2.67 12.02 4.63
CA GLU A 11 -2.50 10.92 3.69
C GLU A 11 -1.23 10.11 4.00
N LEU A 12 -1.32 8.79 3.87
CA LEU A 12 -0.24 7.85 4.09
C LEU A 12 0.28 7.33 2.74
N ILE A 13 1.58 7.47 2.50
CA ILE A 13 2.26 6.88 1.33
C ILE A 13 3.19 5.77 1.80
N MET A 14 3.06 4.58 1.22
CA MET A 14 3.92 3.43 1.48
C MET A 14 4.58 2.97 0.18
N LEU A 15 5.90 2.80 0.22
CA LEU A 15 6.72 2.43 -0.93
C LEU A 15 7.46 1.13 -0.64
N CYS A 16 7.43 0.18 -1.58
CA CYS A 16 8.28 -1.00 -1.57
C CYS A 16 8.73 -1.35 -2.99
N HIS A 17 9.74 -2.19 -3.09
CA HIS A 17 10.04 -2.87 -4.34
C HIS A 17 8.82 -3.70 -4.78
N GLY A 18 8.58 -3.83 -6.09
CA GLY A 18 7.42 -4.50 -6.68
C GLY A 18 7.41 -6.03 -6.53
N SER A 19 7.56 -6.51 -5.30
CA SER A 19 7.48 -7.92 -4.93
C SER A 19 6.26 -8.12 -4.00
N PRO A 20 5.39 -9.10 -4.28
CA PRO A 20 4.28 -9.45 -3.38
C PRO A 20 4.73 -9.78 -1.95
N SER A 21 5.91 -10.40 -1.80
CA SER A 21 6.47 -10.71 -0.47
C SER A 21 6.84 -9.47 0.34
N LEU A 22 7.35 -8.42 -0.30
CA LEU A 22 7.70 -7.16 0.36
C LEU A 22 6.46 -6.31 0.62
N ALA A 23 5.48 -6.36 -0.29
CA ALA A 23 4.18 -5.73 -0.09
C ALA A 23 3.42 -6.32 1.11
N LEU A 24 3.52 -7.64 1.34
CA LEU A 24 2.99 -8.29 2.55
C LEU A 24 3.60 -7.74 3.84
N VAL A 25 4.91 -7.45 3.84
CA VAL A 25 5.59 -6.84 4.99
C VAL A 25 5.06 -5.44 5.28
N LEU A 26 4.59 -4.70 4.27
CA LEU A 26 3.89 -3.42 4.46
C LEU A 26 2.44 -3.58 4.91
N LYS A 27 1.73 -4.59 4.40
CA LYS A 27 0.32 -4.84 4.72
C LYS A 27 0.12 -5.30 6.17
N ALA A 28 1.02 -6.14 6.68
CA ALA A 28 0.93 -6.70 8.03
C ALA A 28 0.77 -5.63 9.14
N PRO A 29 1.61 -4.57 9.23
CA PRO A 29 1.45 -3.54 10.25
C PRO A 29 0.20 -2.68 10.05
N LEU A 30 -0.31 -2.51 8.82
CA LEU A 30 -1.60 -1.83 8.58
C LEU A 30 -2.76 -2.64 9.15
N ASP A 31 -2.73 -3.96 8.96
CA ASP A 31 -3.74 -4.86 9.47
C ASP A 31 -3.71 -4.94 10.99
N GLU A 32 -2.51 -4.99 11.57
CA GLU A 32 -2.32 -4.91 13.03
C GLU A 32 -2.81 -3.57 13.59
N PHE A 33 -2.45 -2.45 12.96
CA PHE A 33 -2.97 -1.14 13.34
C PHE A 33 -4.50 -1.08 13.26
N SER A 34 -5.08 -1.62 12.18
CA SER A 34 -6.52 -1.65 11.99
C SER A 34 -7.22 -2.48 13.06
N LEU A 35 -6.64 -3.64 13.40
CA LEU A 35 -7.15 -4.53 14.44
C LEU A 35 -7.12 -3.85 15.83
N LEU A 36 -6.03 -3.14 16.15
CA LEU A 36 -5.83 -2.53 17.46
C LEU A 36 -6.60 -1.22 17.65
N SER A 37 -6.72 -0.41 16.58
CA SER A 37 -7.36 0.90 16.64
C SER A 37 -8.84 0.88 16.25
N GLY A 38 -9.29 -0.13 15.50
CA GLY A 38 -10.59 -0.14 14.83
C GLY A 38 -10.67 0.81 13.62
N LEU A 39 -9.58 1.48 13.27
CA LEU A 39 -9.51 2.40 12.13
C LEU A 39 -9.05 1.66 10.88
N LEU A 40 -9.87 1.70 9.83
CA LEU A 40 -9.53 1.16 8.52
C LEU A 40 -9.09 2.27 7.58
N ALA A 41 -8.11 1.97 6.72
CA ALA A 41 -7.80 2.83 5.60
C ALA A 41 -9.03 2.97 4.70
N ASN A 42 -9.35 4.20 4.28
CA ASN A 42 -10.50 4.45 3.42
C ASN A 42 -10.22 3.92 2.00
N GLN A 43 -10.72 2.74 1.69
CA GLN A 43 -10.55 2.07 0.40
C GLN A 43 -10.98 2.93 -0.81
N ALA A 44 -11.93 3.85 -0.66
CA ALA A 44 -12.38 4.73 -1.73
C ALA A 44 -11.44 5.92 -1.98
N LYS A 45 -10.52 6.21 -1.04
CA LYS A 45 -9.50 7.28 -1.15
C LYS A 45 -8.09 6.74 -1.27
N SER A 46 -7.86 5.48 -0.89
CA SER A 46 -6.58 4.79 -1.02
C SER A 46 -6.37 4.30 -2.45
N ASN A 47 -5.15 4.41 -2.96
CA ASN A 47 -4.78 3.92 -4.29
C ASN A 47 -3.51 3.06 -4.25
N VAL A 48 -3.46 2.01 -5.09
CA VAL A 48 -2.22 1.29 -5.42
C VAL A 48 -1.66 1.86 -6.72
N PHE A 49 -0.36 2.15 -6.71
CA PHE A 49 0.39 2.55 -7.89
C PHE A 49 1.49 1.53 -8.14
N THR A 50 1.60 1.05 -9.38
CA THR A 50 2.66 0.12 -9.77
C THR A 50 3.32 0.59 -11.07
N LEU A 51 4.60 0.28 -11.23
CA LEU A 51 5.37 0.72 -12.40
C LEU A 51 6.41 -0.34 -12.78
N GLY A 52 6.54 -0.63 -14.08
CA GLY A 52 7.57 -1.53 -14.59
C GLY A 52 7.42 -3.00 -14.17
N LEU A 53 6.24 -3.42 -13.71
CA LEU A 53 5.96 -4.79 -13.27
C LEU A 53 5.19 -5.58 -14.32
N SER A 54 5.30 -6.90 -14.26
CA SER A 54 4.47 -7.80 -15.08
C SER A 54 2.99 -7.66 -14.72
N SER A 55 2.09 -7.97 -15.66
CA SER A 55 0.64 -7.95 -15.43
C SER A 55 0.21 -8.87 -14.27
N THR A 56 0.84 -10.05 -14.16
CA THR A 56 0.61 -11.00 -13.07
C THR A 56 0.98 -10.39 -11.71
N THR A 57 2.18 -9.80 -11.61
CA THR A 57 2.63 -9.17 -10.35
C THR A 57 1.75 -7.98 -9.99
N ASN A 58 1.32 -7.18 -10.97
CA ASN A 58 0.38 -6.09 -10.74
C ASN A 58 -0.93 -6.58 -10.14
N GLN A 59 -1.55 -7.62 -10.73
CA GLN A 59 -2.79 -8.18 -10.19
C GLN A 59 -2.63 -8.75 -8.79
N GLN A 60 -1.51 -9.41 -8.50
CA GLN A 60 -1.22 -9.90 -7.15
C GLN A 60 -1.17 -8.77 -6.13
N LEU A 61 -0.48 -7.67 -6.45
CA LEU A 61 -0.36 -6.50 -5.57
C LEU A 61 -1.71 -5.79 -5.38
N ILE A 62 -2.49 -5.63 -6.46
CA ILE A 62 -3.83 -5.01 -6.39
C ILE A 62 -4.74 -5.84 -5.49
N ASN A 63 -4.76 -7.17 -5.66
CA ASN A 63 -5.57 -8.07 -4.85
C ASN A 63 -5.10 -8.10 -3.38
N LEU A 64 -3.81 -7.92 -3.12
CA LEU A 64 -3.26 -7.89 -1.77
C LEU A 64 -3.81 -6.72 -0.94
N PHE A 65 -3.88 -5.53 -1.52
CA PHE A 65 -4.34 -4.32 -0.82
C PHE A 65 -5.84 -4.08 -0.96
N GLY A 66 -6.44 -4.53 -2.07
CA GLY A 66 -7.86 -4.31 -2.37
C GLY A 66 -8.21 -2.84 -2.69
N TYR A 67 -7.23 -1.97 -2.92
CA TYR A 67 -7.48 -0.57 -3.24
C TYR A 67 -7.63 -0.34 -4.75
N THR A 68 -8.16 0.83 -5.12
CA THR A 68 -8.25 1.23 -6.53
C THR A 68 -6.86 1.41 -7.13
N VAL A 69 -6.73 1.14 -8.43
CA VAL A 69 -5.48 1.40 -9.15
C VAL A 69 -5.44 2.87 -9.53
N GLY A 70 -4.43 3.57 -9.05
CA GLY A 70 -4.17 4.95 -9.43
C GLY A 70 -3.14 5.05 -10.55
N SER A 71 -3.05 6.23 -11.16
CA SER A 71 -1.96 6.60 -12.07
C SER A 71 -1.18 7.77 -11.47
N LEU A 72 0.15 7.66 -11.44
CA LEU A 72 1.00 8.79 -11.08
C LEU A 72 1.27 9.64 -12.33
N PRO A 73 1.31 10.98 -12.24
CA PRO A 73 1.63 11.86 -13.35
C PRO A 73 3.15 11.83 -13.63
N ILE A 74 3.68 10.66 -13.95
CA ILE A 74 5.09 10.48 -14.33
C ILE A 74 5.08 10.10 -15.81
N VAL A 75 5.40 11.08 -16.66
CA VAL A 75 5.82 10.83 -18.03
C VAL A 75 7.26 10.32 -17.94
N ILE A 76 7.47 9.06 -18.34
CA ILE A 76 8.82 8.51 -18.53
C ILE A 76 9.17 8.66 -19.99
#